data_AF-A0A418YDK8-F1
#
_entry.id   AF-A0A418YDK8-F1
#
_cell.length_a   1.000
_cell.length_b   1.000
_cell.length_c   1.000
_cell.angle_alpha   90.00
_cell.angle_beta   90.00
_cell.angle_gamma   90.00
#
_symmetry.space_group_name_H-M   'P 1'
#
loop_
_entity.id
_entity.type
_entity.pdbx_description
1 polymer ?
#
loop_
_entity_poly.entity_id
_entity_poly.type
_entity_poly.pdbx_seq_one_letter_code
_entity_poly.pdbx_strand_id
1 'polypeptide(L)'
;MKGTIKTLLTGMVMTGAFASSTAMANAPEHASWGYHKSASQQVAVEKYVSFTAQNTALLVIDAQQAYVPGTPEFWPTVFFPEYPIPVQNVDPEMGNKIQRIADLVRLAKEKQVTTQVTYEGEEAFHSPMIASIEQELSAASLRHFKAYFNATKETGIEQAMRQLQQQGIHQVIVAGAETDVCVLQTVLGLKKMGFDVTVVSDAVFSTEHYTRPSFKRLQQAGVALAKADEVMAAMNGSHKVTLSPRYAIQSRADIYQGDRRKMAALTFNFDTENLKQAEHDNKAAVTYRNRQWTNYVSYAFAPASGMATFHLNAADKPVSTEFKQAANLQSVDNIAKVIKGMRKAGKNQAIISGVVTQSELMRATRRLLAAGITPVILEDSLMGKYVDPVHYLDKVYDLGAVPSTFKITGYEMTAAVFNLDLTEQEIAATQDMFDNANNQTLIELMPRLR
;
A
#
# COMPACT_ATOMS: atom_id res chain seq x y z
N MET A 1 -53.41 -3.69 44.34
CA MET A 1 -54.04 -4.88 44.94
C MET A 1 -53.44 -6.13 44.30
N LYS A 2 -52.79 -6.99 45.13
CA LYS A 2 -52.36 -8.40 44.92
C LYS A 2 -51.54 -8.69 43.63
N GLY A 3 -50.27 -9.13 43.64
CA GLY A 3 -49.51 -9.92 44.61
C GLY A 3 -49.53 -11.41 44.25
N THR A 4 -48.37 -12.09 44.41
CA THR A 4 -48.09 -13.56 44.44
C THR A 4 -47.61 -14.17 43.10
N ILE A 5 -46.37 -14.67 42.88
CA ILE A 5 -45.44 -15.61 43.55
C ILE A 5 -45.64 -17.11 43.15
N LYS A 6 -44.56 -17.66 42.56
CA LYS A 6 -43.97 -19.03 42.64
C LYS A 6 -44.40 -20.24 41.77
N THR A 7 -43.36 -20.79 41.12
CA THR A 7 -42.88 -22.21 41.08
C THR A 7 -43.63 -23.22 40.19
N LEU A 8 -43.08 -23.69 39.06
CA LEU A 8 -42.15 -24.84 38.84
C LEU A 8 -42.78 -26.21 39.17
N LEU A 9 -42.98 -27.09 38.17
CA LEU A 9 -42.39 -28.44 38.06
C LEU A 9 -43.02 -29.32 36.94
N THR A 10 -42.12 -29.97 36.16
CA THR A 10 -42.16 -31.33 35.56
C THR A 10 -43.31 -31.83 34.66
N GLY A 11 -42.90 -32.42 33.53
CA GLY A 11 -43.68 -33.42 32.79
C GLY A 11 -43.04 -33.81 31.45
N MET A 12 -42.41 -34.97 31.41
CA MET A 12 -41.72 -35.59 30.26
C MET A 12 -42.70 -36.49 29.48
N VAL A 13 -42.33 -36.84 28.23
CA VAL A 13 -42.64 -38.10 27.49
C VAL A 13 -43.58 -38.00 26.25
N MET A 14 -42.90 -38.12 25.10
CA MET A 14 -43.15 -38.94 23.89
C MET A 14 -44.22 -38.64 22.82
N THR A 15 -43.66 -38.59 21.59
CA THR A 15 -44.06 -39.24 20.32
C THR A 15 -45.37 -38.89 19.63
N GLY A 16 -45.24 -38.54 18.34
CA GLY A 16 -46.35 -38.61 17.38
C GLY A 16 -46.10 -37.76 16.15
N ALA A 17 -45.44 -38.34 15.15
CA ALA A 17 -45.27 -37.74 13.83
C ALA A 17 -46.61 -37.64 13.10
N PHE A 18 -46.87 -36.50 12.43
CA PHE A 18 -47.63 -36.46 11.19
C PHE A 18 -47.02 -35.43 10.26
N ALA A 19 -46.54 -35.91 9.13
CA ALA A 19 -46.10 -35.12 8.00
C ALA A 19 -47.32 -34.68 7.18
N SER A 20 -47.36 -33.40 6.81
CA SER A 20 -48.02 -32.97 5.57
C SER A 20 -47.17 -31.87 4.95
N SER A 21 -46.45 -32.26 3.90
CA SER A 21 -45.76 -31.37 2.97
C SER A 21 -46.78 -30.59 2.12
N THR A 22 -46.60 -29.28 1.99
CA THR A 22 -46.48 -28.65 0.66
C THR A 22 -45.86 -27.27 0.80
N ALA A 23 -44.89 -27.03 -0.07
CA ALA A 23 -43.95 -25.92 -0.07
C ALA A 23 -44.60 -24.54 -0.31
N MET A 24 -44.17 -23.56 0.48
CA MET A 24 -43.98 -22.19 0.03
C MET A 24 -42.61 -21.71 0.53
N ALA A 25 -41.91 -21.01 -0.37
CA ALA A 25 -40.49 -20.71 -0.32
C ALA A 25 -40.08 -19.85 0.89
N ASN A 26 -39.07 -20.31 1.63
CA ASN A 26 -38.29 -19.51 2.56
C ASN A 26 -36.82 -19.52 2.12
N ALA A 27 -36.25 -18.32 2.05
CA ALA A 27 -34.84 -18.06 1.77
C ALA A 27 -33.93 -18.78 2.78
N PRO A 28 -32.76 -19.31 2.39
CA PRO A 28 -31.80 -19.82 3.35
C PRO A 28 -30.94 -18.68 3.88
N GLU A 29 -31.18 -18.33 5.16
CA GLU A 29 -30.12 -17.94 6.08
C GLU A 29 -29.06 -19.05 6.11
N HIS A 30 -27.86 -18.78 5.60
CA HIS A 30 -26.64 -19.47 6.06
C HIS A 30 -25.42 -18.55 5.86
N ALA A 31 -25.26 -17.62 6.80
CA ALA A 31 -23.96 -17.09 7.14
C ALA A 31 -23.38 -17.96 8.28
N SER A 32 -22.52 -18.92 7.95
CA SER A 32 -21.63 -19.55 8.92
C SER A 32 -20.32 -19.90 8.23
N TRP A 33 -19.38 -18.95 8.30
CA TRP A 33 -18.00 -19.14 7.85
C TRP A 33 -17.29 -20.14 8.76
N GLY A 34 -16.89 -21.28 8.21
CA GLY A 34 -16.03 -22.26 8.86
C GLY A 34 -14.59 -21.74 8.98
N TYR A 35 -14.02 -21.86 10.18
CA TYR A 35 -12.62 -21.55 10.48
C TYR A 35 -11.65 -22.48 9.74
N HIS A 36 -10.56 -21.91 9.20
CA HIS A 36 -9.33 -22.67 8.98
C HIS A 36 -8.34 -22.42 10.13
N LYS A 37 -8.14 -23.47 10.95
CA LYS A 37 -6.98 -23.60 11.83
C LYS A 37 -5.71 -23.65 10.96
N SER A 38 -4.89 -22.61 11.03
CA SER A 38 -3.44 -22.78 10.87
C SER A 38 -2.87 -23.15 12.23
N ALA A 39 -1.93 -24.10 12.27
CA ALA A 39 -1.23 -24.44 13.49
C ALA A 39 -0.35 -23.24 13.93
N SER A 40 -0.74 -22.62 15.04
CA SER A 40 0.07 -21.81 15.95
C SER A 40 1.00 -20.74 15.36
N GLN A 41 0.44 -19.61 14.97
CA GLN A 41 0.99 -18.33 15.41
C GLN A 41 -0.14 -17.56 16.08
N GLN A 42 -0.08 -17.38 17.40
CA GLN A 42 -0.94 -16.39 18.06
C GLN A 42 -0.53 -15.03 17.50
N VAL A 43 -1.33 -14.51 16.59
CA VAL A 43 -1.20 -13.15 16.10
C VAL A 43 -1.67 -12.25 17.24
N ALA A 44 -0.74 -11.62 17.94
CA ALA A 44 -1.12 -10.57 18.90
C ALA A 44 -1.90 -9.49 18.15
N VAL A 45 -3.17 -9.33 18.50
CA VAL A 45 -4.10 -8.33 17.97
C VAL A 45 -4.13 -7.06 18.83
N GLU A 46 -3.51 -7.12 20.00
CA GLU A 46 -3.47 -6.01 20.96
C GLU A 46 -2.16 -6.10 21.75
N LYS A 47 -1.62 -4.95 22.13
CA LYS A 47 -0.44 -4.85 23.00
C LYS A 47 -0.59 -3.65 23.91
N TYR A 48 -0.24 -3.83 25.19
CA TYR A 48 -0.05 -2.69 26.08
C TYR A 48 1.26 -2.00 25.74
N VAL A 49 1.17 -0.71 25.43
CA VAL A 49 2.33 0.13 25.14
C VAL A 49 2.27 1.39 26.00
N SER A 50 3.44 1.96 26.27
CA SER A 50 3.59 3.23 26.96
C SER A 50 4.66 4.01 26.22
N PHE A 51 4.26 5.17 25.70
CA PHE A 51 5.12 6.05 24.93
C PHE A 51 5.55 7.23 25.81
N THR A 52 6.82 7.23 26.21
CA THR A 52 7.38 8.22 27.14
C THR A 52 8.62 8.85 26.53
N ALA A 53 9.03 10.01 27.05
CA ALA A 53 10.27 10.67 26.63
C ALA A 53 11.53 9.79 26.83
N GLN A 54 11.47 8.79 27.72
CA GLN A 54 12.61 7.92 28.04
C GLN A 54 12.77 6.73 27.08
N ASN A 55 11.73 6.36 26.34
CA ASN A 55 11.74 5.13 25.54
C ASN A 55 11.27 5.31 24.08
N THR A 56 10.71 6.48 23.75
CA THR A 56 10.03 6.74 22.49
C THR A 56 10.53 8.02 21.83
N ALA A 57 10.62 7.97 20.50
CA ALA A 57 10.72 9.15 19.65
C ALA A 57 9.50 9.27 18.71
N LEU A 58 9.15 10.49 18.34
CA LEU A 58 8.20 10.78 17.26
C LEU A 58 8.99 11.14 15.99
N LEU A 59 8.64 10.51 14.87
CA LEU A 59 9.16 10.84 13.55
C LEU A 59 8.01 11.27 12.63
N VAL A 60 8.01 12.55 12.23
CA VAL A 60 7.07 13.09 11.24
C VAL A 60 7.77 13.15 9.88
N ILE A 61 7.31 12.33 8.95
CA ILE A 61 7.95 12.17 7.64
C ILE A 61 7.28 13.11 6.65
N ASP A 62 8.04 14.01 6.05
CA ASP A 62 7.70 14.82 4.87
C ASP A 62 6.25 15.35 4.84
N ALA A 63 5.73 15.86 5.95
CA ALA A 63 4.38 16.43 6.00
C ALA A 63 4.36 17.85 5.37
N GLN A 64 4.82 17.94 4.12
CA GLN A 64 5.02 19.17 3.35
C GLN A 64 3.77 19.54 2.56
N GLN A 65 3.61 20.84 2.29
CA GLN A 65 2.46 21.37 1.56
C GLN A 65 2.39 20.83 0.13
N ALA A 66 3.53 20.51 -0.49
CA ALA A 66 3.59 19.95 -1.83
C ALA A 66 2.80 18.65 -2.04
N TYR A 67 2.44 17.93 -0.98
CA TYR A 67 1.66 16.69 -1.08
C TYR A 67 0.16 16.86 -0.84
N VAL A 68 -0.30 18.09 -0.64
CA VAL A 68 -1.70 18.38 -0.28
C VAL A 68 -2.41 19.05 -1.47
N PRO A 69 -3.32 18.35 -2.17
CA PRO A 69 -4.10 18.93 -3.25
C PRO A 69 -4.79 20.23 -2.85
N GLY A 70 -4.73 21.23 -3.73
CA GLY A 70 -5.36 22.54 -3.52
C GLY A 70 -4.50 23.55 -2.75
N THR A 71 -3.31 23.18 -2.28
CA THR A 71 -2.33 24.16 -1.79
C THR A 71 -1.55 24.81 -2.93
N PRO A 72 -1.02 26.03 -2.77
CA PRO A 72 -0.16 26.67 -3.79
C PRO A 72 1.13 25.88 -4.09
N GLU A 73 1.54 25.02 -3.17
CA GLU A 73 2.75 24.21 -3.25
C GLU A 73 2.52 22.86 -3.93
N PHE A 74 1.26 22.46 -4.16
CA PHE A 74 0.92 21.12 -4.64
C PHE A 74 1.60 20.85 -5.99
N TRP A 75 2.63 20.00 -5.95
CA TRP A 75 3.58 19.87 -7.05
C TRP A 75 2.92 19.52 -8.41
N PRO A 76 1.87 18.68 -8.50
CA PRO A 76 1.23 18.40 -9.79
C PRO A 76 0.62 19.64 -10.40
N THR A 77 -0.02 20.51 -9.60
CA THR A 77 -0.61 21.76 -10.13
C THR A 77 0.44 22.82 -10.44
N VAL A 78 1.58 22.79 -9.75
CA VAL A 78 2.68 23.73 -10.01
C VAL A 78 3.38 23.40 -11.32
N PHE A 79 3.71 22.13 -11.55
CA PHE A 79 4.53 21.72 -12.69
C PHE A 79 3.72 21.19 -13.88
N PHE A 80 2.50 20.71 -13.66
CA PHE A 80 1.64 20.04 -14.65
C PHE A 80 0.17 20.50 -14.57
N PRO A 81 -0.10 21.83 -14.59
CA PRO A 81 -1.45 22.39 -14.39
C PRO A 81 -2.49 21.92 -15.41
N GLU A 82 -2.07 21.41 -16.57
CA GLU A 82 -2.92 20.90 -17.63
C GLU A 82 -3.46 19.49 -17.38
N TYR A 83 -2.86 18.73 -16.45
CA TYR A 83 -3.30 17.38 -16.14
C TYR A 83 -4.44 17.38 -15.11
N PRO A 84 -5.51 16.60 -15.33
CA PRO A 84 -6.61 16.54 -14.39
C PRO A 84 -6.20 15.82 -13.11
N ILE A 85 -6.77 16.25 -11.98
CA ILE A 85 -6.75 15.51 -10.71
C ILE A 85 -8.16 14.98 -10.49
N PRO A 86 -8.45 13.72 -10.84
CA PRO A 86 -9.78 13.16 -10.69
C PRO A 86 -10.18 13.17 -9.22
N VAL A 87 -11.38 13.67 -8.90
CA VAL A 87 -11.89 13.66 -7.51
C VAL A 87 -11.95 12.24 -6.93
N GLN A 88 -12.10 11.23 -7.80
CA GLN A 88 -12.08 9.81 -7.46
C GLN A 88 -10.72 9.32 -6.96
N ASN A 89 -9.66 10.11 -7.13
CA ASN A 89 -8.32 9.84 -6.64
C ASN A 89 -7.93 10.64 -5.39
N VAL A 90 -8.79 11.55 -4.92
CA VAL A 90 -8.51 12.39 -3.75
C VAL A 90 -9.00 11.72 -2.48
N ASP A 91 -8.15 11.64 -1.47
CA ASP A 91 -8.52 11.14 -0.14
C ASP A 91 -9.35 12.18 0.63
N PRO A 92 -10.66 11.93 0.88
CA PRO A 92 -11.52 12.89 1.56
C PRO A 92 -11.12 13.11 3.03
N GLU A 93 -10.35 12.19 3.64
CA GLU A 93 -9.92 12.28 5.03
C GLU A 93 -8.58 13.00 5.20
N MET A 94 -7.95 13.48 4.12
CA MET A 94 -6.61 14.05 4.17
C MET A 94 -6.49 15.21 5.18
N GLY A 95 -7.46 16.13 5.21
CA GLY A 95 -7.48 17.23 6.19
C GLY A 95 -7.55 16.74 7.64
N ASN A 96 -8.39 15.75 7.93
CA ASN A 96 -8.49 15.14 9.26
C ASN A 96 -7.18 14.44 9.65
N LYS A 97 -6.52 13.76 8.71
CA LYS A 97 -5.22 13.11 8.93
C LYS A 97 -4.14 14.13 9.27
N ILE A 98 -4.07 15.24 8.54
CA ILE A 98 -3.14 16.35 8.81
C ILE A 98 -3.37 16.92 10.21
N GLN A 99 -4.62 17.14 10.61
CA GLN A 99 -4.94 17.64 11.95
C GLN A 99 -4.46 16.67 13.04
N ARG A 100 -4.65 15.37 12.86
CA ARG A 100 -4.16 14.35 13.81
C ARG A 100 -2.63 14.35 13.92
N ILE A 101 -1.91 14.64 12.84
CA ILE A 101 -0.44 14.81 12.90
C ILE A 101 -0.08 16.00 13.78
N ALA A 102 -0.75 17.15 13.59
CA ALA A 102 -0.53 18.33 14.42
C ALA A 102 -0.81 18.06 15.90
N ASP A 103 -1.89 17.34 16.21
CA ASP A 103 -2.26 16.96 17.58
C ASP A 103 -1.22 16.04 18.24
N LEU A 104 -0.67 15.07 17.47
CA LEU A 104 0.43 14.22 17.94
C LEU A 104 1.70 15.02 18.24
N VAL A 105 2.07 15.97 17.35
CA VAL A 105 3.24 16.82 17.55
C VAL A 105 3.07 17.71 18.78
N ARG A 106 1.88 18.30 18.97
CA ARG A 106 1.56 19.08 20.17
C ARG A 106 1.73 18.26 21.44
N LEU A 107 1.16 17.06 21.48
CA LEU A 107 1.28 16.20 22.65
C LEU A 107 2.72 15.72 22.88
N ALA A 108 3.47 15.42 21.83
CA ALA A 108 4.88 15.06 21.93
C ALA A 108 5.70 16.20 22.54
N LYS A 109 5.44 17.45 22.13
CA LYS A 109 6.04 18.65 22.74
C LYS A 109 5.70 18.77 24.24
N GLU A 110 4.44 18.62 24.61
CA GLU A 110 3.99 18.67 26.02
C GLU A 110 4.64 17.58 26.88
N LYS A 111 4.81 16.38 26.32
CA LYS A 111 5.41 15.21 27.00
C LYS A 111 6.93 15.15 26.89
N GLN A 112 7.57 16.12 26.23
CA GLN A 112 9.01 16.15 25.99
C GLN A 112 9.54 14.91 25.25
N VAL A 113 8.70 14.30 24.40
CA VAL A 113 9.10 13.21 23.52
C VAL A 113 9.98 13.77 22.40
N THR A 114 11.18 13.21 22.23
CA THR A 114 12.10 13.62 21.16
C THR A 114 11.40 13.51 19.82
N THR A 115 11.26 14.65 19.14
CA THR A 115 10.58 14.74 17.85
C THR A 115 11.59 15.04 16.76
N GLN A 116 11.57 14.25 15.70
CA GLN A 116 12.34 14.46 14.49
C GLN A 116 11.39 14.63 13.31
N VAL A 117 11.76 15.49 12.37
CA VAL A 117 11.00 15.69 11.14
C VAL A 117 11.90 15.57 9.92
N THR A 118 11.36 15.09 8.82
CA THR A 118 12.05 15.04 7.53
C THR A 118 11.39 15.93 6.50
N TYR A 119 12.20 16.41 5.56
CA TYR A 119 11.79 17.11 4.35
C TYR A 119 12.38 16.40 3.14
N GLU A 120 11.54 16.06 2.17
CA GLU A 120 12.01 15.72 0.84
C GLU A 120 12.48 17.00 0.14
N GLY A 121 13.72 16.97 -0.34
CA GLY A 121 14.39 18.12 -0.95
C GLY A 121 15.63 18.56 -0.19
N GLU A 122 16.24 19.64 -0.67
CA GLU A 122 17.42 20.24 -0.08
C GLU A 122 17.02 21.38 0.87
N GLU A 123 17.87 21.73 1.84
CA GLU A 123 17.58 22.82 2.79
C GLU A 123 17.28 24.14 2.07
N ALA A 124 17.99 24.45 0.99
CA ALA A 124 17.77 25.65 0.18
C ALA A 124 16.54 25.54 -0.75
N PHE A 125 16.08 24.33 -1.06
CA PHE A 125 15.03 24.07 -2.04
C PHE A 125 14.15 22.90 -1.62
N HIS A 126 13.11 23.22 -0.85
CA HIS A 126 12.08 22.27 -0.40
C HIS A 126 10.74 22.99 -0.23
N SER A 127 9.65 22.24 -0.34
CA SER A 127 8.32 22.74 0.02
C SER A 127 8.21 22.87 1.55
N PRO A 128 7.57 23.92 2.08
CA PRO A 128 7.41 24.09 3.52
C PRO A 128 6.60 22.95 4.16
N MET A 129 6.84 22.72 5.44
CA MET A 129 5.98 21.89 6.29
C MET A 129 4.55 22.48 6.28
N ILE A 130 3.55 21.63 6.43
CA ILE A 130 2.16 22.07 6.59
C ILE A 130 2.05 22.95 7.84
N ALA A 131 1.47 24.13 7.68
CA ALA A 131 1.50 25.19 8.70
C ALA A 131 0.96 24.75 10.08
N SER A 132 -0.13 23.97 10.11
CA SER A 132 -0.71 23.48 11.37
C SER A 132 0.22 22.50 12.12
N ILE A 133 1.09 21.78 11.42
CA ILE A 133 2.09 20.89 12.02
C ILE A 133 3.32 21.71 12.44
N GLU A 134 3.77 22.61 11.57
CA GLU A 134 4.93 23.49 11.81
C GLU A 134 4.78 24.33 13.08
N GLN A 135 3.58 24.88 13.31
CA GLN A 135 3.26 25.68 14.50
C GLN A 135 3.38 24.89 15.81
N GLU A 136 3.25 23.56 15.76
CA GLU A 136 3.31 22.72 16.95
C GLU A 136 4.71 22.21 17.25
N LEU A 137 5.63 22.25 16.28
CA LEU A 137 7.02 21.86 16.47
C LEU A 137 7.72 22.75 17.50
N SER A 138 8.64 22.15 18.24
CA SER A 138 9.48 22.88 19.20
C SER A 138 10.80 23.32 18.55
N ALA A 139 11.48 24.30 19.12
CA ALA A 139 12.85 24.66 18.70
C ALA A 139 13.86 23.51 18.88
N ALA A 140 13.54 22.51 19.71
CA ALA A 140 14.36 21.32 19.92
C ALA A 140 14.05 20.18 18.92
N SER A 141 13.03 20.33 18.07
CA SER A 141 12.71 19.33 17.06
C SER A 141 13.83 19.26 16.01
N LEU A 142 14.38 18.06 15.80
CA LEU A 142 15.46 17.86 14.82
C LEU A 142 14.87 17.85 13.41
N ARG A 143 15.47 18.62 12.50
CA ARG A 143 15.05 18.72 11.10
C ARG A 143 16.08 18.08 10.20
N HIS A 144 15.62 17.23 9.31
CA HIS A 144 16.48 16.53 8.35
C HIS A 144 15.98 16.74 6.93
N PHE A 145 16.89 17.05 6.04
CA PHE A 145 16.62 17.15 4.60
C PHE A 145 17.12 15.88 3.94
N LYS A 146 16.35 15.33 3.01
CA LYS A 146 16.64 14.04 2.41
C LYS A 146 16.45 14.01 0.90
N ALA A 147 17.35 13.28 0.26
CA ALA A 147 17.33 12.90 -1.14
C ALA A 147 16.90 11.44 -1.38
N TYR A 148 16.82 10.60 -0.35
CA TYR A 148 16.32 9.22 -0.47
C TYR A 148 14.91 9.07 0.09
N PHE A 149 14.03 8.32 -0.59
CA PHE A 149 12.67 8.05 -0.07
C PHE A 149 12.70 7.27 1.24
N ASN A 150 13.62 6.31 1.35
CA ASN A 150 13.97 5.72 2.62
C ASN A 150 14.90 6.66 3.39
N ALA A 151 14.36 7.41 4.35
CA ALA A 151 15.09 8.38 5.15
C ALA A 151 16.25 7.74 5.94
N THR A 152 16.20 6.45 6.25
CA THR A 152 17.31 5.75 6.95
C THR A 152 18.56 5.56 6.10
N LYS A 153 18.50 5.87 4.81
CA LYS A 153 19.68 5.93 3.93
C LYS A 153 20.45 7.25 4.04
N GLU A 154 19.85 8.26 4.65
CA GLU A 154 20.56 9.52 4.92
C GLU A 154 21.48 9.36 6.12
N THR A 155 22.75 9.70 5.95
CA THR A 155 23.76 9.58 7.00
C THR A 155 23.33 10.32 8.28
N GLY A 156 22.78 11.54 8.15
CA GLY A 156 22.35 12.34 9.30
C GLY A 156 21.20 11.69 10.08
N ILE A 157 20.22 11.13 9.38
CA ILE A 157 19.07 10.45 9.99
C ILE A 157 19.50 9.12 10.58
N GLU A 158 20.31 8.33 9.87
CA GLU A 158 20.84 7.06 10.38
C GLU A 158 21.59 7.28 11.71
N GLN A 159 22.46 8.30 11.77
CA GLN A 159 23.20 8.65 12.98
C GLN A 159 22.27 9.09 14.11
N ALA A 160 21.29 9.96 13.83
CA ALA A 160 20.32 10.40 14.83
C ALA A 160 19.51 9.23 15.40
N MET A 161 19.07 8.29 14.55
CA MET A 161 18.38 7.09 14.99
C MET A 161 19.30 6.19 15.83
N ARG A 162 20.56 5.98 15.44
CA ARG A 162 21.51 5.21 16.27
C ARG A 162 21.77 5.86 17.63
N GLN A 163 21.82 7.18 17.68
CA GLN A 163 21.95 7.93 18.93
C GLN A 163 20.76 7.70 19.86
N LEU A 164 19.53 7.67 19.34
CA LEU A 164 18.34 7.30 20.13
C LEU A 164 18.49 5.90 20.75
N GLN A 165 18.97 4.91 19.99
CA GLN A 165 19.20 3.56 20.53
C GLN A 165 20.23 3.55 21.65
N GLN A 166 21.31 4.34 21.53
CA GLN A 166 22.32 4.49 22.59
C GLN A 166 21.75 5.14 23.86
N GLN A 167 20.71 5.96 23.72
CA GLN A 167 19.97 6.59 24.83
C GLN A 167 18.88 5.67 25.42
N GLY A 168 18.72 4.44 24.91
CA GLY A 168 17.68 3.50 25.35
C GLY A 168 16.32 3.72 24.69
N ILE A 169 16.22 4.59 23.69
CA ILE A 169 15.00 4.84 22.92
C ILE A 169 14.95 3.85 21.76
N HIS A 170 14.04 2.88 21.88
CA HIS A 170 13.84 1.81 20.90
C HIS A 170 12.46 1.83 20.23
N GLN A 171 11.55 2.70 20.69
CA GLN A 171 10.22 2.86 20.11
C GLN A 171 10.15 4.10 19.23
N VAL A 172 9.51 3.98 18.07
CA VAL A 172 9.30 5.10 17.15
C VAL A 172 7.84 5.17 16.75
N ILE A 173 7.18 6.28 17.05
CA ILE A 173 5.88 6.64 16.50
C ILE A 173 6.12 7.33 15.15
N VAL A 174 5.41 6.90 14.11
CA VAL A 174 5.55 7.46 12.76
C VAL A 174 4.23 8.00 12.25
N ALA A 175 4.27 9.22 11.73
CA ALA A 175 3.18 9.93 11.08
C ALA A 175 3.73 10.74 9.87
N GLY A 176 2.86 11.25 9.00
CA GLY A 176 3.29 12.09 7.86
C GLY A 176 2.94 11.53 6.47
N ALA A 177 3.78 11.81 5.49
CA ALA A 177 3.57 11.50 4.09
C ALA A 177 4.87 11.11 3.36
N GLU A 178 4.79 10.45 2.20
CA GLU A 178 3.60 9.76 1.69
C GLU A 178 3.52 8.34 2.25
N THR A 179 2.32 7.90 2.64
CA THR A 179 2.05 6.58 3.28
C THR A 179 2.73 5.42 2.55
N ASP A 180 2.69 5.43 1.22
CA ASP A 180 3.07 4.36 0.32
C ASP A 180 4.50 4.51 -0.26
N VAL A 181 5.16 5.64 0.02
CA VAL A 181 6.51 5.95 -0.44
C VAL A 181 7.44 6.19 0.75
N CYS A 182 7.58 7.44 1.19
CA CYS A 182 8.56 7.84 2.21
C CYS A 182 8.28 7.19 3.56
N VAL A 183 7.00 7.11 3.96
CA VAL A 183 6.61 6.44 5.21
C VAL A 183 6.88 4.93 5.10
N LEU A 184 6.36 4.26 4.06
CA LEU A 184 6.55 2.83 3.87
C LEU A 184 8.03 2.45 3.89
N GLN A 185 8.85 3.09 3.06
CA GLN A 185 10.26 2.74 2.91
C GLN A 185 11.08 3.07 4.17
N THR A 186 10.82 4.21 4.82
CA THR A 186 11.51 4.60 6.05
C THR A 186 11.18 3.68 7.20
N VAL A 187 9.90 3.34 7.40
CA VAL A 187 9.48 2.41 8.46
C VAL A 187 10.13 1.04 8.29
N LEU A 188 10.19 0.55 7.05
CA LEU A 188 10.87 -0.70 6.73
C LEU A 188 12.38 -0.61 7.00
N GLY A 189 13.01 0.53 6.73
CA GLY A 189 14.39 0.82 7.14
C GLY A 189 14.57 0.79 8.66
N LEU A 190 13.69 1.45 9.41
CA LEU A 190 13.71 1.48 10.88
C LEU A 190 13.55 0.08 11.49
N LYS A 191 12.69 -0.76 10.91
CA LYS A 191 12.58 -2.18 11.31
C LYS A 191 13.90 -2.93 11.11
N LYS A 192 14.63 -2.71 10.00
CA LYS A 192 15.96 -3.30 9.78
C LYS A 192 17.00 -2.78 10.79
N MET A 193 16.86 -1.54 11.26
CA MET A 193 17.71 -0.99 12.32
C MET A 193 17.36 -1.52 13.73
N GLY A 194 16.28 -2.30 13.88
CA GLY A 194 15.88 -2.92 15.14
C GLY A 194 14.91 -2.09 16.00
N PHE A 195 14.23 -1.08 15.44
CA PHE A 195 13.21 -0.32 16.17
C PHE A 195 11.87 -1.05 16.29
N ASP A 196 11.16 -0.77 17.38
CA ASP A 196 9.75 -1.04 17.56
C ASP A 196 8.93 0.13 17.01
N VAL A 197 8.48 -0.02 15.76
CA VAL A 197 7.78 1.05 15.04
C VAL A 197 6.26 0.90 15.17
N THR A 198 5.60 2.00 15.53
CA THR A 198 4.15 2.16 15.47
C THR A 198 3.80 3.24 14.46
N VAL A 199 3.14 2.87 13.37
CA VAL A 199 2.61 3.80 12.38
C VAL A 199 1.20 4.21 12.79
N VAL A 200 0.96 5.51 12.88
CA VAL A 200 -0.36 6.06 13.18
C VAL A 200 -1.18 6.06 11.90
N SER A 201 -1.96 5.00 11.69
CA SER A 201 -2.62 4.66 10.42
C SER A 201 -3.62 5.71 9.91
N ASP A 202 -4.16 6.54 10.80
CA ASP A 202 -5.06 7.67 10.49
C ASP A 202 -4.37 9.04 10.63
N ALA A 203 -3.04 9.06 10.77
CA ALA A 203 -2.18 10.24 10.69
C ALA A 203 -1.03 10.04 9.67
N VAL A 204 -1.30 9.23 8.64
CA VAL A 204 -0.48 9.12 7.43
C VAL A 204 -1.34 9.36 6.19
N PHE A 205 -0.81 10.11 5.23
CA PHE A 205 -1.55 10.50 4.02
C PHE A 205 -0.71 10.36 2.75
N SER A 206 -1.39 10.36 1.61
CA SER A 206 -0.78 10.33 0.28
C SER A 206 -1.79 10.79 -0.78
N THR A 207 -1.30 11.17 -1.97
CA THR A 207 -2.12 11.22 -3.19
C THR A 207 -2.58 9.83 -3.66
N GLU A 208 -1.94 8.75 -3.19
CA GLU A 208 -2.41 7.38 -3.37
C GLU A 208 -3.48 7.04 -2.33
N HIS A 209 -4.73 6.91 -2.80
CA HIS A 209 -5.85 6.54 -1.93
C HIS A 209 -5.94 5.03 -1.68
N TYR A 210 -5.31 4.18 -2.50
CA TYR A 210 -5.23 2.73 -2.26
C TYR A 210 -4.19 2.44 -1.15
N THR A 211 -4.62 2.59 0.10
CA THR A 211 -3.75 2.39 1.27
C THR A 211 -3.57 0.92 1.66
N ARG A 212 -4.43 0.01 1.16
CA ARG A 212 -4.43 -1.42 1.50
C ARG A 212 -3.06 -2.07 1.27
N PRO A 213 -2.40 -1.92 0.10
CA PRO A 213 -1.06 -2.44 -0.13
C PRO A 213 -0.02 -2.01 0.92
N SER A 214 0.09 -0.71 1.18
CA SER A 214 1.08 -0.15 2.10
C SER A 214 0.91 -0.71 3.51
N PHE A 215 -0.32 -0.72 4.03
CA PHE A 215 -0.59 -1.25 5.37
C PHE A 215 -0.36 -2.75 5.46
N LYS A 216 -0.73 -3.53 4.43
CA LYS A 216 -0.42 -4.98 4.40
C LYS A 216 1.08 -5.23 4.44
N ARG A 217 1.87 -4.46 3.70
CA ARG A 217 3.33 -4.58 3.71
C ARG A 217 3.94 -4.23 5.07
N LEU A 218 3.47 -3.16 5.71
CA LEU A 218 3.90 -2.78 7.06
C LEU A 218 3.56 -3.89 8.07
N GLN A 219 2.36 -4.46 8.01
CA GLN A 219 1.96 -5.57 8.90
C GLN A 219 2.77 -6.85 8.63
N GLN A 220 3.06 -7.18 7.37
CA GLN A 220 3.94 -8.30 7.00
C GLN A 220 5.35 -8.15 7.62
N ALA A 221 5.84 -6.91 7.71
CA ALA A 221 7.11 -6.56 8.37
C ALA A 221 7.02 -6.46 9.92
N GLY A 222 5.87 -6.80 10.51
CA GLY A 222 5.65 -6.77 11.96
C GLY A 222 5.55 -5.36 12.56
N VAL A 223 5.19 -4.36 11.75
CA VAL A 223 4.94 -2.98 12.20
C VAL A 223 3.56 -2.91 12.87
N ALA A 224 3.47 -2.21 13.99
CA ALA A 224 2.19 -1.91 14.63
C ALA A 224 1.46 -0.79 13.87
N LEU A 225 0.18 -1.00 13.56
CA LEU A 225 -0.70 0.04 13.02
C LEU A 225 -1.75 0.40 14.07
N ALA A 226 -1.73 1.65 14.52
CA ALA A 226 -2.59 2.18 15.58
C ALA A 226 -3.36 3.42 15.11
N LYS A 227 -4.41 3.81 15.84
CA LYS A 227 -5.09 5.10 15.64
C LYS A 227 -4.49 6.20 16.51
N ALA A 228 -4.64 7.45 16.09
CA ALA A 228 -4.06 8.59 16.78
C ALA A 228 -4.55 8.72 18.23
N ASP A 229 -5.83 8.44 18.48
CA ASP A 229 -6.41 8.44 19.83
C ASP A 229 -5.78 7.38 20.75
N GLU A 230 -5.58 6.16 20.25
CA GLU A 230 -4.91 5.08 20.98
C GLU A 230 -3.45 5.44 21.31
N VAL A 231 -2.73 6.05 20.36
CA VAL A 231 -1.34 6.48 20.54
C VAL A 231 -1.25 7.64 21.54
N MET A 232 -2.11 8.65 21.43
CA MET A 232 -2.17 9.76 22.37
C MET A 232 -2.57 9.31 23.78
N ALA A 233 -3.46 8.31 23.90
CA ALA A 233 -3.77 7.68 25.17
C ALA A 233 -2.54 6.96 25.76
N ALA A 234 -1.79 6.22 24.94
CA ALA A 234 -0.54 5.56 25.33
C ALA A 234 0.61 6.53 25.69
N MET A 235 0.56 7.77 25.23
CA MET A 235 1.47 8.85 25.64
C MET A 235 1.10 9.48 26.99
N ASN A 236 -0.15 9.32 27.43
CA ASN A 236 -0.64 9.81 28.72
C ASN A 236 -0.56 8.75 29.84
N GLY A 237 -0.23 7.51 29.51
CA GLY A 237 -0.08 6.40 30.44
C GLY A 237 0.00 5.07 29.70
N SER A 238 0.16 3.95 30.40
CA SER A 238 0.09 2.64 29.74
C SER A 238 -1.31 2.43 29.18
N HIS A 239 -1.42 2.21 27.86
CA HIS A 239 -2.69 2.01 27.18
C HIS A 239 -2.64 0.75 26.31
N LYS A 240 -3.80 0.14 26.14
CA LYS A 240 -3.97 -0.98 25.23
C LYS A 240 -4.12 -0.42 23.83
N VAL A 241 -3.14 -0.66 22.97
CA VAL A 241 -3.24 -0.27 21.56
C VAL A 241 -3.70 -1.49 20.78
N THR A 242 -4.76 -1.31 19.98
CA THR A 242 -5.18 -2.33 19.03
C THR A 242 -4.11 -2.40 17.96
N LEU A 243 -3.40 -3.52 17.91
CA LEU A 243 -2.55 -3.80 16.77
C LEU A 243 -3.53 -4.18 15.67
N SER A 244 -3.82 -3.26 14.74
CA SER A 244 -4.77 -3.48 13.63
C SER A 244 -4.71 -4.95 13.24
N PRO A 245 -5.83 -5.70 13.31
CA PRO A 245 -5.81 -7.14 13.17
C PRO A 245 -4.94 -7.42 11.97
N ARG A 246 -3.82 -8.13 12.18
CA ARG A 246 -2.97 -8.48 11.04
C ARG A 246 -3.96 -9.16 10.12
N TYR A 247 -4.29 -8.55 8.97
CA TYR A 247 -5.02 -9.27 7.92
C TYR A 247 -4.34 -10.62 7.89
N ALA A 248 -5.10 -11.72 7.95
CA ALA A 248 -4.54 -13.06 8.12
C ALA A 248 -3.59 -13.37 6.96
N ILE A 249 -2.38 -12.84 7.05
CA ILE A 249 -1.36 -12.67 6.04
C ILE A 249 -0.06 -12.95 6.78
N GLN A 250 0.67 -13.94 6.29
CA GLN A 250 1.92 -14.37 6.91
C GLN A 250 2.97 -13.25 6.99
N SER A 251 3.73 -13.25 8.09
CA SER A 251 4.89 -12.35 8.24
C SER A 251 5.97 -12.67 7.20
N ARG A 252 6.73 -11.65 6.79
CA ARG A 252 7.87 -11.78 5.88
C ARG A 252 9.12 -11.21 6.52
N ALA A 253 10.15 -12.04 6.59
CA ALA A 253 11.48 -11.62 7.04
C ALA A 253 12.16 -10.70 6.02
N ASP A 254 11.99 -11.00 4.72
CA ASP A 254 12.57 -10.19 3.65
C ASP A 254 11.59 -9.13 3.17
N ILE A 255 12.02 -7.88 3.30
CA ILE A 255 11.32 -6.72 2.77
C ILE A 255 11.58 -6.69 1.27
N TYR A 256 10.52 -6.83 0.48
CA TYR A 256 10.58 -6.69 -0.98
C TYR A 256 11.21 -5.34 -1.37
N GLN A 257 12.10 -5.39 -2.36
CA GLN A 257 12.65 -4.22 -3.03
C GLN A 257 12.52 -4.42 -4.54
N GLY A 258 11.88 -3.48 -5.22
CA GLY A 258 11.78 -3.50 -6.68
C GLY A 258 13.13 -3.28 -7.36
N ASP A 259 13.38 -3.98 -8.47
CA ASP A 259 14.43 -3.65 -9.44
C ASP A 259 13.85 -3.73 -10.86
N ARG A 260 13.65 -2.57 -11.49
CA ARG A 260 13.11 -2.45 -12.86
C ARG A 260 13.84 -3.31 -13.90
N ARG A 261 15.13 -3.59 -13.71
CA ARG A 261 15.93 -4.43 -14.61
C ARG A 261 15.63 -5.92 -14.45
N LYS A 262 15.00 -6.31 -13.34
CA LYS A 262 14.59 -7.69 -13.00
C LYS A 262 13.09 -7.93 -13.18
N MET A 263 12.34 -6.90 -13.55
CA MET A 263 10.88 -6.97 -13.67
C MET A 263 10.38 -7.39 -15.05
N ALA A 264 9.18 -7.95 -15.06
CA ALA A 264 8.33 -8.13 -16.24
C ALA A 264 6.89 -7.70 -15.92
N ALA A 265 6.22 -7.09 -16.89
CA ALA A 265 4.79 -6.80 -16.81
C ALA A 265 3.98 -7.98 -17.34
N LEU A 266 3.06 -8.48 -16.53
CA LEU A 266 2.16 -9.58 -16.84
C LEU A 266 0.73 -9.08 -16.75
N THR A 267 0.11 -8.84 -17.90
CA THR A 267 -1.27 -8.36 -17.98
C THR A 267 -2.18 -9.53 -18.32
N PHE A 268 -3.14 -9.84 -17.44
CA PHE A 268 -4.08 -10.95 -17.62
C PHE A 268 -5.33 -10.50 -18.35
N ASN A 269 -5.81 -11.32 -19.30
CA ASN A 269 -7.13 -11.23 -19.92
C ASN A 269 -7.58 -9.79 -20.25
N PHE A 270 -6.65 -8.98 -20.77
CA PHE A 270 -6.87 -7.55 -21.02
C PHE A 270 -7.52 -7.26 -22.38
N ASP A 271 -8.36 -8.19 -22.82
CA ASP A 271 -9.16 -8.08 -24.04
C ASP A 271 -10.53 -7.45 -23.75
N THR A 272 -11.20 -7.00 -24.81
CA THR A 272 -12.49 -6.28 -24.73
C THR A 272 -13.60 -7.07 -24.03
N GLU A 273 -13.62 -8.41 -24.12
CA GLU A 273 -14.69 -9.22 -23.54
C GLU A 273 -14.53 -9.35 -22.03
N ASN A 274 -13.31 -9.64 -21.57
CA ASN A 274 -13.01 -9.74 -20.15
C ASN A 274 -13.10 -8.39 -19.43
N LEU A 275 -12.72 -7.28 -20.08
CA LEU A 275 -12.85 -5.93 -19.52
C LEU A 275 -14.32 -5.56 -19.23
N LYS A 276 -15.27 -6.01 -20.05
CA LYS A 276 -16.71 -5.80 -19.79
C LYS A 276 -17.18 -6.54 -18.53
N GLN A 277 -16.49 -7.60 -18.14
CA GLN A 277 -16.82 -8.48 -17.02
C GLN A 277 -15.98 -8.18 -15.77
N ALA A 278 -15.13 -7.15 -15.83
CA ALA A 278 -14.21 -6.78 -14.77
C ALA A 278 -14.93 -6.03 -13.64
N GLU A 279 -14.66 -6.39 -12.40
CA GLU A 279 -15.18 -5.77 -11.19
C GLU A 279 -14.04 -5.22 -10.31
N HIS A 280 -14.33 -4.11 -9.64
CA HIS A 280 -13.43 -3.42 -8.72
C HIS A 280 -14.18 -2.37 -7.87
N ASP A 281 -13.78 -2.21 -6.61
CA ASP A 281 -14.36 -1.31 -5.60
C ASP A 281 -14.34 0.17 -6.02
N ASN A 282 -13.46 0.52 -6.95
CA ASN A 282 -13.39 1.82 -7.60
C ASN A 282 -13.03 1.69 -9.09
N LYS A 283 -13.91 1.02 -9.85
CA LYS A 283 -13.76 0.76 -11.29
C LYS A 283 -13.49 2.02 -12.13
N ALA A 284 -14.04 3.17 -11.73
CA ALA A 284 -13.81 4.45 -12.40
C ALA A 284 -12.33 4.88 -12.31
N ALA A 285 -11.73 4.85 -11.11
CA ALA A 285 -10.31 5.17 -10.94
C ALA A 285 -9.40 4.17 -11.64
N VAL A 286 -9.72 2.87 -11.58
CA VAL A 286 -8.91 1.80 -12.20
C VAL A 286 -8.77 1.96 -13.72
N THR A 287 -9.75 2.56 -14.39
CA THR A 287 -9.67 2.81 -15.83
C THR A 287 -8.52 3.76 -16.17
N TYR A 288 -8.37 4.86 -15.42
CA TYR A 288 -7.24 5.78 -15.56
C TYR A 288 -5.91 5.10 -15.21
N ARG A 289 -5.89 4.28 -14.15
CA ARG A 289 -4.68 3.60 -13.69
C ARG A 289 -4.17 2.53 -14.64
N ASN A 290 -5.08 1.80 -15.29
CA ASN A 290 -4.73 0.89 -16.37
C ASN A 290 -4.10 1.61 -17.56
N ARG A 291 -4.60 2.80 -17.94
CA ARG A 291 -3.99 3.63 -18.99
C ARG A 291 -2.62 4.14 -18.55
N GLN A 292 -2.49 4.62 -17.32
CA GLN A 292 -1.21 5.02 -16.75
C GLN A 292 -0.18 3.88 -16.77
N TRP A 293 -0.54 2.69 -16.27
CA TRP A 293 0.34 1.53 -16.26
C TRP A 293 0.77 1.13 -17.67
N THR A 294 -0.17 1.03 -18.61
CA THR A 294 0.12 0.61 -19.99
C THR A 294 0.94 1.64 -20.75
N ASN A 295 0.70 2.94 -20.56
CA ASN A 295 1.53 4.02 -21.11
C ASN A 295 2.96 3.92 -20.57
N TYR A 296 3.12 3.84 -19.25
CA TYR A 296 4.43 3.80 -18.63
C TYR A 296 5.23 2.56 -19.03
N VAL A 297 4.57 1.38 -19.07
CA VAL A 297 5.17 0.14 -19.58
C VAL A 297 5.67 0.32 -21.01
N SER A 298 4.87 0.93 -21.87
CA SER A 298 5.11 0.98 -23.31
C SER A 298 6.12 2.05 -23.73
N TYR A 299 6.07 3.23 -23.11
CA TYR A 299 6.92 4.37 -23.46
C TYR A 299 8.20 4.44 -22.63
N ALA A 300 8.17 4.03 -21.36
CA ALA A 300 9.32 4.15 -20.47
C ALA A 300 9.99 2.80 -20.17
N PHE A 301 9.29 1.88 -19.50
CA PHE A 301 9.95 0.69 -18.93
C PHE A 301 10.42 -0.34 -19.98
N ALA A 302 9.60 -0.64 -20.98
CA ALA A 302 9.99 -1.59 -22.02
C ALA A 302 11.20 -1.10 -22.85
N PRO A 303 11.20 0.13 -23.41
CA PRO A 303 12.32 0.59 -24.23
C PRO A 303 13.59 0.95 -23.44
N ALA A 304 13.47 1.51 -22.23
CA ALA A 304 14.66 1.98 -21.49
C ALA A 304 15.20 0.98 -20.45
N SER A 305 14.32 0.34 -19.67
CA SER A 305 14.74 -0.62 -18.64
C SER A 305 14.75 -2.08 -19.14
N GLY A 306 14.38 -2.31 -20.40
CA GLY A 306 14.29 -3.64 -20.99
C GLY A 306 13.27 -4.53 -20.28
N MET A 307 12.18 -3.95 -19.77
CA MET A 307 11.13 -4.71 -19.10
C MET A 307 10.45 -5.66 -20.09
N ALA A 308 10.43 -6.96 -19.76
CA ALA A 308 9.71 -7.93 -20.58
C ALA A 308 8.21 -7.77 -20.37
N THR A 309 7.42 -7.86 -21.43
CA THR A 309 5.96 -7.64 -21.37
C THR A 309 5.22 -8.86 -21.91
N PHE A 310 4.20 -9.29 -21.18
CA PHE A 310 3.40 -10.47 -21.51
C PHE A 310 1.92 -10.15 -21.37
N HIS A 311 1.13 -10.55 -22.37
CA HIS A 311 -0.32 -10.62 -22.26
C HIS A 311 -0.74 -12.07 -22.11
N LEU A 312 -1.27 -12.43 -20.95
CA LEU A 312 -1.69 -13.79 -20.64
C LEU A 312 -3.20 -13.93 -20.85
N ASN A 313 -3.59 -14.68 -21.88
CA ASN A 313 -4.98 -14.89 -22.26
C ASN A 313 -5.19 -16.31 -22.78
N ALA A 314 -5.90 -17.16 -22.03
CA ALA A 314 -6.11 -18.56 -22.41
C ALA A 314 -6.93 -18.74 -23.70
N ALA A 315 -7.70 -17.74 -24.10
CA ALA A 315 -8.49 -17.73 -25.33
C ALA A 315 -7.74 -17.08 -26.52
N ASP A 316 -6.46 -16.73 -26.34
CA ASP A 316 -5.59 -16.10 -27.34
C ASP A 316 -6.21 -14.84 -27.98
N LYS A 317 -7.02 -14.11 -27.18
CA LYS A 317 -7.60 -12.84 -27.60
C LYS A 317 -6.53 -11.74 -27.49
N PRO A 318 -6.50 -10.78 -28.44
CA PRO A 318 -5.57 -9.66 -28.37
C PRO A 318 -5.94 -8.70 -27.22
N VAL A 319 -4.96 -7.91 -26.78
CA VAL A 319 -5.20 -6.77 -25.88
C VAL A 319 -6.20 -5.81 -26.54
N SER A 320 -7.11 -5.24 -25.74
CA SER A 320 -8.04 -4.21 -26.19
C SER A 320 -7.31 -3.04 -26.85
N THR A 321 -7.84 -2.54 -27.97
CA THR A 321 -7.29 -1.40 -28.72
C THR A 321 -7.35 -0.08 -27.95
N GLU A 322 -8.06 -0.04 -26.82
CA GLU A 322 -8.14 1.12 -25.93
C GLU A 322 -6.81 1.44 -25.24
N PHE A 323 -5.94 0.44 -25.06
CA PHE A 323 -4.71 0.57 -24.28
C PHE A 323 -3.47 0.47 -25.15
N LYS A 324 -2.44 1.24 -24.78
CA LYS A 324 -1.15 1.19 -25.44
C LYS A 324 -0.49 -0.18 -25.18
N GLN A 325 0.12 -0.73 -26.22
CA GLN A 325 0.88 -1.97 -26.14
C GLN A 325 2.37 -1.67 -26.36
N ALA A 326 3.22 -2.31 -25.56
CA ALA A 326 4.65 -2.23 -25.75
C ALA A 326 5.06 -2.98 -27.02
N ALA A 327 6.04 -2.46 -27.75
CA ALA A 327 6.52 -3.09 -28.99
C ALA A 327 7.06 -4.51 -28.79
N ASN A 328 7.49 -4.84 -27.57
CA ASN A 328 8.01 -6.16 -27.19
C ASN A 328 6.96 -7.09 -26.56
N LEU A 329 5.67 -6.77 -26.66
CA LEU A 329 4.58 -7.55 -26.07
C LEU A 329 4.53 -8.97 -26.63
N GLN A 330 4.52 -9.95 -25.72
CA GLN A 330 4.33 -11.36 -26.03
C GLN A 330 2.96 -11.83 -25.58
N SER A 331 2.08 -12.15 -26.53
CA SER A 331 0.80 -12.81 -26.24
C SER A 331 1.02 -14.30 -25.98
N VAL A 332 0.49 -14.80 -24.87
CA VAL A 332 0.64 -16.18 -24.43
C VAL A 332 -0.65 -16.70 -23.80
N ASP A 333 -0.91 -17.99 -23.99
CA ASP A 333 -2.11 -18.68 -23.50
C ASP A 333 -1.97 -19.26 -22.09
N ASN A 334 -0.75 -19.34 -21.56
CA ASN A 334 -0.45 -20.03 -20.31
C ASN A 334 0.75 -19.40 -19.57
N ILE A 335 0.62 -19.28 -18.25
CA ILE A 335 1.67 -18.81 -17.34
C ILE A 335 2.99 -19.58 -17.46
N ALA A 336 2.99 -20.85 -17.89
CA ALA A 336 4.23 -21.59 -18.12
C ALA A 336 5.11 -20.95 -19.22
N LYS A 337 4.48 -20.41 -20.28
CA LYS A 337 5.18 -19.68 -21.35
C LYS A 337 5.73 -18.36 -20.84
N VAL A 338 4.96 -17.64 -20.01
CA VAL A 338 5.43 -16.43 -19.31
C VAL A 338 6.69 -16.73 -18.49
N ILE A 339 6.65 -17.74 -17.62
CA ILE A 339 7.80 -18.12 -16.76
C ILE A 339 9.04 -18.44 -17.60
N LYS A 340 8.88 -19.18 -18.70
CA LYS A 340 9.98 -19.48 -19.63
C LYS A 340 10.55 -18.19 -20.25
N GLY A 341 9.69 -17.28 -20.70
CA GLY A 341 10.08 -15.98 -21.26
C GLY A 341 10.82 -15.11 -20.24
N MET A 342 10.30 -15.01 -19.02
CA MET A 342 10.94 -14.27 -17.92
C MET A 342 12.32 -14.81 -17.59
N ARG A 343 12.47 -16.14 -17.46
CA ARG A 343 13.77 -16.78 -17.21
C ARG A 343 14.76 -16.50 -18.32
N LYS A 344 14.33 -16.60 -19.59
CA LYS A 344 15.16 -16.27 -20.75
C LYS A 344 15.62 -14.80 -20.71
N ALA A 345 14.76 -13.90 -20.25
CA ALA A 345 15.05 -12.47 -20.11
C ALA A 345 15.74 -12.09 -18.79
N GLY A 346 16.11 -13.06 -17.93
CA GLY A 346 16.75 -12.81 -16.64
C GLY A 346 15.87 -12.07 -15.62
N LYS A 347 14.55 -12.18 -15.75
CA LYS A 347 13.56 -11.50 -14.90
C LYS A 347 13.06 -12.41 -13.78
N ASN A 348 12.98 -11.88 -12.56
CA ASN A 348 12.51 -12.59 -11.37
C ASN A 348 11.46 -11.82 -10.56
N GLN A 349 10.94 -10.71 -11.07
CA GLN A 349 9.83 -9.97 -10.47
C GLN A 349 8.70 -9.84 -11.50
N ALA A 350 7.51 -10.33 -11.19
CA ALA A 350 6.35 -10.32 -12.07
C ALA A 350 5.34 -9.29 -11.57
N ILE A 351 5.22 -8.17 -12.26
CA ILE A 351 4.24 -7.12 -11.96
C ILE A 351 2.92 -7.49 -12.63
N ILE A 352 1.90 -7.79 -11.84
CA ILE A 352 0.64 -8.39 -12.29
C ILE A 352 -0.48 -7.35 -12.28
N SER A 353 -1.16 -7.25 -13.41
CA SER A 353 -2.36 -6.42 -13.62
C SER A 353 -3.35 -7.12 -14.57
N GLY A 354 -4.47 -6.46 -14.87
CA GLY A 354 -5.49 -6.97 -15.79
C GLY A 354 -6.62 -7.70 -15.08
N VAL A 355 -7.37 -8.54 -15.81
CA VAL A 355 -8.60 -9.19 -15.32
C VAL A 355 -8.32 -10.65 -14.95
N VAL A 356 -8.61 -11.04 -13.71
CA VAL A 356 -8.36 -12.40 -13.22
C VAL A 356 -9.56 -12.97 -12.50
N THR A 357 -9.76 -14.28 -12.60
CA THR A 357 -10.51 -15.02 -11.58
C THR A 357 -9.62 -15.31 -10.37
N GLN A 358 -10.22 -15.56 -9.21
CA GLN A 358 -9.48 -16.04 -8.03
C GLN A 358 -8.60 -17.26 -8.38
N SER A 359 -9.13 -18.20 -9.17
CA SER A 359 -8.43 -19.44 -9.49
C SER A 359 -7.20 -19.21 -10.37
N GLU A 360 -7.28 -18.29 -11.34
CA GLU A 360 -6.17 -17.93 -12.22
C GLU A 360 -5.06 -17.25 -11.43
N LEU A 361 -5.41 -16.25 -10.62
CA LEU A 361 -4.42 -15.51 -9.83
C LEU A 361 -3.70 -16.45 -8.85
N MET A 362 -4.45 -17.28 -8.10
CA MET A 362 -3.84 -18.24 -7.17
C MET A 362 -2.92 -19.26 -7.87
N ARG A 363 -3.31 -19.76 -9.06
CA ARG A 363 -2.46 -20.70 -9.83
C ARG A 363 -1.21 -20.01 -10.37
N ALA A 364 -1.34 -18.79 -10.89
CA ALA A 364 -0.23 -18.01 -11.40
C ALA A 364 0.77 -17.70 -10.29
N THR A 365 0.31 -17.21 -9.14
CA THR A 365 1.14 -16.92 -7.96
C THR A 365 1.96 -18.14 -7.53
N ARG A 366 1.33 -19.30 -7.35
CA ARG A 366 2.06 -20.53 -6.96
C ARG A 366 3.13 -20.93 -7.98
N ARG A 367 2.82 -20.84 -9.28
CA ARG A 367 3.75 -21.22 -10.35
C ARG A 367 4.92 -20.25 -10.48
N LEU A 368 4.67 -18.95 -10.31
CA LEU A 368 5.71 -17.92 -10.29
C LEU A 368 6.65 -18.14 -9.10
N LEU A 369 6.11 -18.31 -7.91
CA LEU A 369 6.90 -18.55 -6.70
C LEU A 369 7.71 -19.85 -6.79
N ALA A 370 7.11 -20.96 -7.25
CA ALA A 370 7.82 -22.21 -7.50
C ALA A 370 8.94 -22.06 -8.56
N ALA A 371 8.86 -21.04 -9.40
CA ALA A 371 9.87 -20.73 -10.40
C ALA A 371 10.96 -19.77 -9.91
N GLY A 372 10.90 -19.30 -8.66
CA GLY A 372 11.80 -18.28 -8.10
C GLY A 372 11.48 -16.87 -8.59
N ILE A 373 10.23 -16.62 -9.00
CA ILE A 373 9.76 -15.32 -9.50
C ILE A 373 8.78 -14.74 -8.48
N THR A 374 9.07 -13.54 -7.99
CA THR A 374 8.24 -12.83 -7.02
C THR A 374 7.04 -12.20 -7.72
N PRO A 375 5.79 -12.61 -7.43
CA PRO A 375 4.61 -11.93 -7.94
C PRO A 375 4.35 -10.65 -7.14
N VAL A 376 4.12 -9.54 -7.83
CA VAL A 376 3.78 -8.23 -7.29
C VAL A 376 2.43 -7.85 -7.86
N ILE A 377 1.44 -7.63 -7.00
CA ILE A 377 0.07 -7.34 -7.42
C ILE A 377 -0.12 -5.84 -7.43
N LEU A 378 -0.44 -5.27 -8.60
CA LEU A 378 -0.89 -3.89 -8.68
C LEU A 378 -2.38 -3.84 -8.34
N GLU A 379 -2.74 -3.68 -7.06
CA GLU A 379 -4.15 -3.67 -6.65
C GLU A 379 -4.96 -2.61 -7.39
N ASP A 380 -4.33 -1.51 -7.78
CA ASP A 380 -4.93 -0.37 -8.44
C ASP A 380 -5.03 -0.52 -9.98
N SER A 381 -4.55 -1.66 -10.52
CA SER A 381 -4.63 -2.06 -11.93
C SER A 381 -5.03 -3.54 -12.12
N LEU A 382 -5.35 -4.26 -11.04
CA LEU A 382 -5.83 -5.63 -11.06
C LEU A 382 -7.34 -5.62 -10.82
N MET A 383 -8.09 -6.19 -11.75
CA MET A 383 -9.54 -6.35 -11.62
C MET A 383 -9.91 -7.83 -11.55
N GLY A 384 -11.06 -8.10 -10.98
CA GLY A 384 -11.56 -9.45 -10.80
C GLY A 384 -12.67 -9.74 -11.79
N LYS A 385 -12.71 -10.96 -12.32
CA LYS A 385 -13.75 -11.36 -13.27
C LYS A 385 -15.03 -11.68 -12.50
N TYR A 386 -16.09 -10.88 -12.71
CA TYR A 386 -17.40 -10.93 -12.03
C TYR A 386 -17.41 -10.65 -10.52
N VAL A 387 -16.27 -10.63 -9.86
CA VAL A 387 -16.13 -10.42 -8.41
C VAL A 387 -14.87 -9.59 -8.17
N ASP A 388 -14.97 -8.57 -7.34
CA ASP A 388 -13.83 -7.74 -6.96
C ASP A 388 -12.67 -8.57 -6.36
N PRO A 389 -11.41 -8.30 -6.76
CA PRO A 389 -10.26 -9.05 -6.25
C PRO A 389 -10.03 -8.93 -4.76
N VAL A 390 -10.49 -7.87 -4.08
CA VAL A 390 -10.36 -7.67 -2.63
C VAL A 390 -10.84 -8.88 -1.82
N HIS A 391 -11.81 -9.64 -2.35
CA HIS A 391 -12.34 -10.84 -1.70
C HIS A 391 -11.36 -12.03 -1.66
N TYR A 392 -10.29 -12.00 -2.44
CA TYR A 392 -9.32 -13.10 -2.51
C TYR A 392 -7.85 -12.67 -2.53
N LEU A 393 -7.54 -11.38 -2.49
CA LEU A 393 -6.16 -10.88 -2.44
C LEU A 393 -5.39 -11.37 -1.20
N ASP A 394 -6.02 -11.46 -0.03
CA ASP A 394 -5.35 -11.95 1.19
C ASP A 394 -4.79 -13.37 1.01
N LYS A 395 -5.54 -14.25 0.35
CA LYS A 395 -5.09 -15.61 0.02
C LYS A 395 -3.88 -15.60 -0.92
N VAL A 396 -3.78 -14.60 -1.78
CA VAL A 396 -2.68 -14.43 -2.74
C VAL A 396 -1.43 -13.89 -2.04
N TYR A 397 -1.61 -13.01 -1.06
CA TYR A 397 -0.54 -12.49 -0.21
C TYR A 397 0.00 -13.53 0.77
N ASP A 398 -0.87 -14.38 1.32
CA ASP A 398 -0.49 -15.56 2.10
C ASP A 398 0.41 -16.52 1.33
N LEU A 399 0.22 -16.64 0.02
CA LEU A 399 1.06 -17.50 -0.81
C LEU A 399 2.47 -16.96 -1.00
N GLY A 400 2.69 -15.64 -0.87
CA GLY A 400 3.99 -15.03 -1.14
C GLY A 400 3.95 -13.85 -2.13
N ALA A 401 2.78 -13.46 -2.66
CA ALA A 401 2.69 -12.28 -3.53
C ALA A 401 2.83 -10.96 -2.76
N VAL A 402 3.47 -9.96 -3.37
CA VAL A 402 3.69 -8.64 -2.76
C VAL A 402 2.50 -7.72 -3.09
N PRO A 403 1.80 -7.17 -2.08
CA PRO A 403 0.80 -6.12 -2.30
C PRO A 403 1.47 -4.85 -2.82
N SER A 404 0.94 -4.22 -3.87
CA SER A 404 1.48 -2.98 -4.40
C SER A 404 0.42 -2.13 -5.12
N THR A 405 0.80 -0.92 -5.49
CA THR A 405 0.12 -0.07 -6.47
C THR A 405 1.10 0.31 -7.58
N PHE A 406 0.62 1.00 -8.61
CA PHE A 406 1.50 1.65 -9.59
C PHE A 406 2.54 2.52 -8.88
N LYS A 407 2.10 3.35 -7.94
CA LYS A 407 2.94 4.32 -7.24
C LYS A 407 4.02 3.64 -6.40
N ILE A 408 3.64 2.73 -5.51
CA ILE A 408 4.60 1.94 -4.70
C ILE A 408 5.64 1.30 -5.61
N THR A 409 5.19 0.58 -6.64
CA THR A 409 6.08 -0.13 -7.56
C THR A 409 7.04 0.83 -8.25
N GLY A 410 6.53 1.95 -8.76
CA GLY A 410 7.33 2.99 -9.42
C GLY A 410 8.40 3.56 -8.51
N TYR A 411 8.05 3.91 -7.26
CA TYR A 411 8.95 4.49 -6.27
C TYR A 411 9.92 3.48 -5.63
N GLU A 412 9.67 2.17 -5.75
CA GLU A 412 10.62 1.15 -5.31
C GLU A 412 11.67 0.82 -6.35
N MET A 413 11.38 1.08 -7.63
CA MET A 413 12.34 0.97 -8.72
C MET A 413 13.33 2.13 -8.75
N THR A 414 13.06 3.19 -7.97
CA THR A 414 13.74 4.48 -7.98
C THR A 414 14.13 4.85 -6.54
N ALA A 415 15.40 4.73 -6.17
CA ALA A 415 15.83 4.82 -4.79
C ALA A 415 15.94 6.26 -4.24
N ALA A 416 16.10 7.26 -5.11
CA ALA A 416 16.42 8.65 -4.74
C ALA A 416 15.53 9.71 -5.45
N VAL A 417 15.65 10.97 -5.07
CA VAL A 417 15.05 12.11 -5.80
C VAL A 417 15.96 12.53 -6.97
N PHE A 418 15.53 13.54 -7.76
CA PHE A 418 16.33 14.18 -8.83
C PHE A 418 16.98 13.25 -9.86
N ASN A 419 16.35 12.12 -10.20
CA ASN A 419 16.86 11.15 -11.19
C ASN A 419 18.25 10.57 -10.89
N LEU A 420 18.73 10.65 -9.65
CA LEU A 420 20.12 10.28 -9.28
C LEU A 420 20.50 8.82 -9.59
N ASP A 421 19.53 7.94 -9.84
CA ASP A 421 19.74 6.51 -10.13
C ASP A 421 19.16 6.04 -11.48
N LEU A 422 18.76 6.97 -12.37
CA LEU A 422 18.36 6.66 -13.74
C LEU A 422 19.49 6.93 -14.72
N THR A 423 19.51 6.17 -15.81
CA THR A 423 20.35 6.48 -16.97
C THR A 423 19.72 7.60 -17.80
N GLU A 424 20.53 8.28 -18.62
CA GLU A 424 20.02 9.27 -19.59
C GLU A 424 18.93 8.70 -20.50
N GLN A 425 19.05 7.42 -20.89
CA GLN A 425 18.04 6.72 -21.67
C GLN A 425 16.71 6.57 -20.92
N GLU A 426 16.75 6.28 -19.62
CA GLU A 426 15.55 6.14 -18.78
C GLU A 426 14.88 7.49 -18.53
N ILE A 427 15.67 8.55 -18.37
CA ILE A 427 15.16 9.93 -18.28
C ILE A 427 14.47 10.31 -19.60
N ALA A 428 15.14 10.10 -20.73
CA ALA A 428 14.60 10.41 -22.05
C ALA A 428 13.31 9.64 -22.38
N ALA A 429 13.23 8.37 -21.99
CA ALA A 429 12.02 7.56 -22.21
C ALA A 429 10.85 7.98 -21.31
N THR A 430 11.14 8.49 -20.12
CA THR A 430 10.11 9.10 -19.26
C THR A 430 9.60 10.40 -19.90
N GLN A 431 10.48 11.22 -20.47
CA GLN A 431 10.09 12.40 -21.26
C GLN A 431 9.26 12.03 -22.49
N ASP A 432 9.66 11.00 -23.25
CA ASP A 432 8.91 10.50 -24.41
C ASP A 432 7.48 10.09 -24.03
N MET A 433 7.31 9.45 -22.87
CA MET A 433 5.98 9.16 -22.34
C MET A 433 5.19 10.46 -22.11
N PHE A 434 5.75 11.51 -21.52
CA PHE A 434 5.02 12.76 -21.32
C PHE A 434 4.63 13.44 -22.64
N ASP A 435 5.52 13.42 -23.61
CA ASP A 435 5.30 14.08 -24.90
C ASP A 435 4.26 13.33 -25.77
N ASN A 436 4.14 12.00 -25.59
CA ASN A 436 3.35 11.14 -26.48
C ASN A 436 2.20 10.38 -25.81
N ALA A 437 2.14 10.31 -24.48
CA ALA A 437 0.98 9.77 -23.78
C ALA A 437 -0.18 10.77 -23.87
N ASN A 438 -1.40 10.25 -23.89
CA ASN A 438 -2.57 11.10 -23.74
C ASN A 438 -2.59 11.80 -22.37
N ASN A 439 -3.36 12.88 -22.24
CA ASN A 439 -3.59 13.62 -21.00
C ASN A 439 -4.43 12.86 -19.95
N GLN A 440 -4.32 11.54 -19.92
CA GLN A 440 -5.04 10.64 -19.01
C GLN A 440 -4.09 9.94 -18.03
N THR A 441 -2.87 10.45 -17.92
CA THR A 441 -1.87 10.03 -16.95
C THR A 441 -2.14 10.74 -15.62
N LEU A 442 -2.11 9.98 -14.52
CA LEU A 442 -2.29 10.50 -13.17
C LEU A 442 -0.94 10.98 -12.65
N ILE A 443 -0.65 12.26 -12.88
CA ILE A 443 0.64 12.87 -12.56
C ILE A 443 0.94 12.75 -11.07
N GLU A 444 -0.06 12.92 -10.21
CA GLU A 444 0.07 12.84 -8.76
C GLU A 444 0.58 11.48 -8.23
N LEU A 445 0.53 10.43 -9.06
CA LEU A 445 1.03 9.08 -8.75
C LEU A 445 2.40 8.79 -9.38
N MET A 446 2.97 9.74 -10.12
CA MET A 446 4.21 9.52 -10.84
C MET A 446 5.41 9.51 -9.89
N PRO A 447 6.29 8.50 -10.00
CA PRO A 447 7.46 8.39 -9.14
C PRO A 447 8.38 9.60 -9.20
N ARG A 448 8.45 10.28 -10.35
CA ARG A 448 9.43 11.35 -10.57
C ARG A 448 8.98 12.40 -11.57
N LEU A 449 8.29 13.39 -11.03
CA LEU A 449 8.04 14.69 -11.66
C LEU A 449 8.20 15.83 -10.63
N ARG A 450 9.00 15.59 -9.59
CA ARG A 450 9.26 16.50 -8.47
C ARG A 450 10.73 16.86 -8.42
#